data_AF-A0A1Y5HAJ0-F1
#
_entry.id   AF-A0A1Y5HAJ0-F1
#
_cell.length_a   1.000
_cell.length_b   1.000
_cell.length_c   1.000
_cell.angle_alpha   90.00
_cell.angle_beta   90.00
_cell.angle_gamma   90.00
#
_symmetry.space_group_name_H-M   'P 1'
#
loop_
_entity.id
_entity.type
_entity.pdbx_description
1 polymer ?
#
loop_
_entity_poly.entity_id
_entity_poly.type
_entity_poly.pdbx_seq_one_letter_code
_entity_poly.pdbx_strand_id
1 'polypeptide(L)'
;MRKFLILFFMVLLSACASAPSWEGMSESEISNWKDIGVTVDQVDTYVEAGMKPEQVKVWFEQGFNNANEIIPWASNKFTPEDAAGWKASGLSVEGAFQWASNKFSYSEAKMWRDENFELDDAIDNRAKGLSPVK
;
A
#
# COMPACT_ATOMS: atom_id res chain seq x y z
N MET A 1 -23.12 -56.65 -14.85
CA MET A 1 -22.78 -55.57 -15.81
C MET A 1 -22.48 -54.30 -15.03
N ARG A 2 -21.32 -53.69 -15.33
CA ARG A 2 -20.85 -52.32 -15.07
C ARG A 2 -21.28 -51.63 -13.77
N LYS A 3 -20.38 -51.59 -12.79
CA LYS A 3 -19.44 -50.46 -12.58
C LYS A 3 -20.18 -49.14 -12.41
N PHE A 4 -20.19 -48.59 -11.19
CA PHE A 4 -19.73 -47.22 -10.94
C PHE A 4 -19.48 -47.08 -9.42
N LEU A 5 -18.25 -47.45 -9.04
CA LEU A 5 -17.56 -46.79 -7.94
C LEU A 5 -17.57 -45.29 -8.25
N ILE A 6 -18.27 -44.49 -7.45
CA ILE A 6 -17.96 -43.06 -7.34
C ILE A 6 -17.70 -42.82 -5.86
N LEU A 7 -16.48 -43.19 -5.46
CA LEU A 7 -15.83 -42.65 -4.29
C LEU A 7 -15.68 -41.15 -4.57
N PHE A 8 -16.59 -40.35 -4.02
CA PHE A 8 -16.46 -38.90 -3.99
C PHE A 8 -15.37 -38.57 -2.97
N PHE A 9 -14.12 -38.75 -3.39
CA PHE A 9 -12.95 -38.31 -2.66
C PHE A 9 -12.95 -36.79 -2.78
N MET A 10 -13.69 -36.14 -1.88
CA MET A 10 -13.67 -34.71 -1.68
C MET A 10 -12.26 -34.38 -1.18
N VAL A 11 -11.34 -34.12 -2.11
CA VAL A 11 -10.02 -33.57 -1.83
C VAL A 11 -10.26 -32.19 -1.25
N LEU A 12 -10.35 -32.12 0.08
CA LEU A 12 -10.15 -30.90 0.83
C LEU A 12 -8.71 -30.51 0.56
N LEU A 13 -8.49 -29.68 -0.46
CA LEU A 13 -7.29 -28.87 -0.57
C LEU A 13 -7.33 -27.93 0.64
N SER A 14 -6.79 -28.41 1.76
CA SER A 14 -6.41 -27.56 2.87
C SER A 14 -5.44 -26.56 2.31
N ALA A 15 -5.92 -25.36 1.98
CA ALA A 15 -5.05 -24.21 1.82
C ALA A 15 -4.34 -24.07 3.17
N CYS A 16 -3.09 -24.51 3.24
CA CYS A 16 -2.21 -24.18 4.36
C CYS A 16 -1.96 -22.68 4.31
N ALA A 17 -2.94 -21.88 4.74
CA ALA A 17 -2.65 -20.57 5.28
C ALA A 17 -1.99 -20.86 6.63
N SER A 18 -0.66 -20.84 6.68
CA SER A 18 0.06 -20.83 7.95
C SER A 18 -0.45 -19.65 8.77
N ALA A 19 -0.74 -19.88 10.05
CA ALA A 19 -1.09 -18.79 10.94
C ALA A 19 0.10 -17.80 11.00
N PRO A 20 -0.17 -16.48 11.09
CA PRO A 20 0.91 -15.51 11.17
C PRO A 20 1.87 -15.84 12.31
N SER A 21 3.19 -15.78 12.07
CA SER A 21 4.16 -16.25 13.06
C SER A 21 5.49 -15.50 13.02
N TRP A 22 6.28 -15.61 14.10
CA TRP A 22 7.66 -15.13 14.13
C TRP A 22 8.67 -16.22 13.71
N GLU A 23 8.18 -17.36 13.21
CA GLU A 23 9.00 -18.52 12.94
C GLU A 23 10.02 -18.25 11.82
N GLY A 24 11.26 -18.69 12.02
CA GLY A 24 12.34 -18.48 11.05
C GLY A 24 13.01 -17.10 11.09
N MET A 25 12.52 -16.16 11.92
CA MET A 25 13.16 -14.85 12.13
C MET A 25 14.22 -14.92 13.24
N SER A 26 15.24 -14.07 13.14
CA SER A 26 16.23 -13.92 14.21
C SER A 26 15.66 -13.18 15.42
N GLU A 27 16.20 -13.42 16.63
CA GLU A 27 15.77 -12.70 17.84
C GLU A 27 15.86 -11.17 17.68
N SER A 28 16.93 -10.67 17.05
CA SER A 28 17.12 -9.25 16.78
C SER A 28 16.05 -8.69 15.83
N GLU A 29 15.68 -9.45 14.80
CA GLU A 29 14.64 -9.03 13.86
C GLU A 29 13.27 -8.98 14.52
N ILE A 30 12.93 -10.00 15.32
CA ILE A 30 11.70 -10.04 16.12
C ILE A 30 11.64 -8.84 17.08
N SER A 31 12.76 -8.51 17.74
CA SER A 31 12.83 -7.34 18.62
C SER A 31 12.55 -6.05 17.85
N ASN A 32 13.20 -5.85 16.69
CA ASN A 32 13.02 -4.65 15.89
C ASN A 32 11.56 -4.47 15.45
N TRP A 33 10.89 -5.54 14.99
CA TRP A 33 9.47 -5.49 14.64
C TRP A 33 8.59 -5.13 15.84
N LYS A 34 8.83 -5.76 17.00
CA LYS A 34 8.07 -5.48 18.22
C LYS A 34 8.28 -4.08 18.76
N ASP A 35 9.51 -3.55 18.68
CA ASP A 35 9.85 -2.19 19.13
C ASP A 35 9.13 -1.11 18.32
N ILE A 36 8.79 -1.40 17.06
CA ILE A 36 7.96 -0.53 16.21
C ILE A 36 6.47 -0.62 16.62
N GLY A 37 6.07 -1.71 17.26
CA GLY A 37 4.67 -2.04 17.53
C GLY A 37 4.02 -2.88 16.43
N VAL A 38 4.79 -3.48 15.53
CA VAL A 38 4.28 -4.45 14.55
C VAL A 38 3.85 -5.72 15.28
N THR A 39 2.63 -6.16 15.00
CA THR A 39 2.05 -7.36 15.61
C THR A 39 2.35 -8.60 14.79
N VAL A 40 2.18 -9.78 15.41
CA VAL A 40 2.36 -11.06 14.71
C VAL A 40 1.42 -11.19 13.50
N ASP A 41 0.22 -10.59 13.58
CA ASP A 41 -0.77 -10.63 12.49
C ASP A 41 -0.36 -9.79 11.27
N GLN A 42 0.59 -8.88 11.43
CA GLN A 42 1.06 -7.98 10.36
C GLN A 42 2.43 -8.35 9.82
N VAL A 43 3.28 -9.01 10.62
CA VAL A 43 4.70 -9.18 10.29
C VAL A 43 4.89 -9.96 8.99
N ASP A 44 4.13 -11.04 8.79
CA ASP A 44 4.25 -11.86 7.59
C ASP A 44 3.88 -11.07 6.34
N THR A 45 2.88 -10.20 6.41
CA THR A 45 2.52 -9.33 5.28
C THR A 45 3.66 -8.39 4.90
N TYR A 46 4.37 -7.81 5.87
CA TYR A 46 5.53 -6.97 5.59
C TYR A 46 6.71 -7.77 5.02
N VAL A 47 6.98 -8.94 5.60
CA VAL A 47 8.10 -9.81 5.19
C VAL A 47 7.87 -10.36 3.78
N GLU A 48 6.66 -10.81 3.46
CA GLU A 48 6.26 -11.24 2.12
C GLU A 48 6.36 -10.10 1.09
N ALA A 49 6.04 -8.87 1.50
CA ALA A 49 6.25 -7.67 0.68
C ALA A 49 7.72 -7.24 0.58
N GLY A 50 8.65 -7.95 1.23
CA GLY A 50 10.08 -7.66 1.24
C GLY A 50 10.45 -6.40 2.02
N MET A 51 9.58 -5.94 2.93
CA MET A 51 9.83 -4.77 3.76
C MET A 51 10.64 -5.15 5.00
N LYS A 52 11.59 -4.27 5.36
CA LYS A 52 12.41 -4.40 6.57
C LYS A 52 11.84 -3.56 7.73
N PRO A 53 12.16 -3.88 8.99
CA PRO A 53 11.71 -3.10 10.15
C PRO A 53 11.97 -1.60 10.00
N GLU A 54 13.16 -1.21 9.55
CA GLU A 54 13.55 0.21 9.43
C GLU A 54 12.69 0.95 8.39
N GLN A 55 12.27 0.25 7.33
CA GLN A 55 11.38 0.82 6.33
C GLN A 55 9.97 1.00 6.87
N VAL A 56 9.47 0.07 7.68
CA VAL A 56 8.11 0.16 8.27
C VAL A 56 8.06 1.17 9.41
N LYS A 57 9.14 1.30 10.18
CA LYS A 57 9.24 2.24 11.30
C LYS A 57 8.87 3.67 10.92
N VAL A 58 9.38 4.17 9.79
CA VAL A 58 9.10 5.55 9.34
C VAL A 58 7.63 5.76 8.95
N TRP A 59 6.90 4.70 8.57
CA TRP A 59 5.46 4.79 8.34
C TRP A 59 4.68 4.87 9.66
N PHE A 60 5.08 4.06 10.65
CA PHE A 60 4.48 4.08 11.99
C PHE A 60 4.67 5.43 12.69
N GLU A 61 5.85 6.03 12.56
CA GLU A 61 6.14 7.38 13.08
C GLU A 61 5.25 8.47 12.46
N GLN A 62 4.73 8.23 11.25
CA GLN A 62 3.77 9.12 10.56
C GLN A 62 2.31 8.72 10.77
N GLY A 63 2.05 7.76 11.67
CA GLY A 63 0.72 7.33 12.05
C GLY A 63 0.09 6.27 11.15
N PHE A 64 0.82 5.74 10.16
CA PHE A 64 0.39 4.58 9.40
C PHE A 64 0.76 3.30 10.16
N ASN A 65 -0.23 2.51 10.57
CA ASN A 65 -0.03 1.33 11.41
C ASN A 65 -0.66 0.05 10.83
N ASN A 66 -1.05 0.09 9.55
CA ASN A 66 -1.71 -1.02 8.85
C ASN A 66 -0.91 -1.42 7.61
N ALA A 67 -0.51 -2.70 7.54
CA ALA A 67 0.27 -3.23 6.43
C ALA A 67 -0.44 -3.07 5.07
N ASN A 68 -1.75 -3.30 5.03
CA ASN A 68 -2.56 -3.15 3.82
C ASN A 68 -2.69 -1.70 3.36
N GLU A 69 -2.42 -0.74 4.23
CA GLU A 69 -2.33 0.67 3.85
C GLU A 69 -0.90 1.03 3.42
N ILE A 70 0.11 0.65 4.20
CA ILE A 70 1.51 1.01 3.96
C ILE A 70 2.04 0.41 2.66
N ILE A 71 1.82 -0.89 2.44
CA ILE A 71 2.45 -1.64 1.35
C ILE A 71 2.10 -1.04 -0.02
N PRO A 72 0.82 -0.76 -0.35
CA PRO A 72 0.48 -0.12 -1.62
C PRO A 72 1.22 1.20 -1.88
N TRP A 73 1.31 2.09 -0.88
CA TRP A 73 2.05 3.35 -1.02
C TRP A 73 3.55 3.11 -1.20
N ALA A 74 4.15 2.27 -0.35
CA ALA A 74 5.58 1.96 -0.39
C ALA A 74 5.99 1.25 -1.69
N SER A 75 5.18 0.32 -2.20
CA SER A 75 5.39 -0.37 -3.46
C SER A 75 5.39 0.59 -4.65
N ASN A 76 4.58 1.65 -4.60
CA ASN A 76 4.57 2.76 -5.57
C ASN A 76 5.66 3.81 -5.33
N LYS A 77 6.63 3.53 -4.44
CA LYS A 77 7.78 4.39 -4.12
C LYS A 77 7.42 5.74 -3.48
N PHE A 78 6.21 5.86 -2.93
CA PHE A 78 5.86 7.01 -2.12
C PHE A 78 6.54 6.92 -0.75
N THR A 79 6.93 8.08 -0.22
CA THR A 79 7.29 8.21 1.19
C THR A 79 6.04 8.27 2.07
N PRO A 80 6.15 8.05 3.39
CA PRO A 80 5.06 8.30 4.32
C PRO A 80 4.48 9.72 4.23
N GLU A 81 5.34 10.72 4.01
CA GLU A 81 4.93 12.12 3.86
C GLU A 81 4.12 12.34 2.58
N ASP A 82 4.57 11.79 1.45
CA ASP A 82 3.81 11.82 0.20
C ASP A 82 2.44 11.16 0.39
N ALA A 83 2.42 9.95 0.96
CA ALA A 83 1.19 9.20 1.18
C ALA A 83 0.19 9.97 2.06
N ALA A 84 0.67 10.63 3.13
CA ALA A 84 -0.16 11.48 3.96
C ALA A 84 -0.75 12.66 3.17
N GLY A 85 0.06 13.33 2.36
CA GLY A 85 -0.38 14.43 1.50
C GLY A 85 -1.41 14.01 0.46
N TRP A 86 -1.17 12.91 -0.26
CA TRP A 86 -2.08 12.36 -1.26
C TRP A 86 -3.38 11.82 -0.67
N LYS A 87 -3.32 11.16 0.49
CA LYS A 87 -4.50 10.73 1.22
C LYS A 87 -5.33 11.94 1.68
N ALA A 88 -4.68 12.99 2.18
CA ALA A 88 -5.34 14.23 2.59
C ALA A 88 -5.96 14.99 1.40
N SER A 89 -5.44 14.84 0.18
CA SER A 89 -6.07 15.35 -1.04
C SER A 89 -7.23 14.47 -1.54
N GLY A 90 -7.54 13.38 -0.84
CA GLY A 90 -8.63 12.47 -1.16
C GLY A 90 -8.35 11.57 -2.37
N LEU A 91 -7.08 11.38 -2.73
CA LEU A 91 -6.69 10.44 -3.78
C LEU A 91 -6.37 9.06 -3.20
N SER A 92 -6.77 8.03 -3.93
CA SER A 92 -6.28 6.67 -3.71
C SER A 92 -4.81 6.56 -4.15
N VAL A 93 -4.15 5.46 -3.81
CA VAL A 93 -2.76 5.17 -4.25
C VAL A 93 -2.63 5.24 -5.78
N GLU A 94 -3.59 4.67 -6.50
CA GLU A 94 -3.61 4.68 -7.97
C GLU A 94 -3.76 6.11 -8.52
N GLY A 95 -4.72 6.88 -7.98
CA GLY A 95 -4.88 8.27 -8.38
C GLY A 95 -3.63 9.10 -8.08
N ALA A 96 -3.06 8.95 -6.88
CA ALA A 96 -1.81 9.60 -6.51
C ALA A 96 -0.66 9.22 -7.46
N PHE A 97 -0.53 7.95 -7.82
CA PHE A 97 0.48 7.47 -8.77
C PHE A 97 0.34 8.14 -10.14
N GLN A 98 -0.88 8.25 -10.66
CA GLN A 98 -1.14 8.90 -11.95
C GLN A 98 -0.74 10.38 -11.95
N TRP A 99 -1.16 11.13 -10.93
CA TRP A 99 -0.83 12.56 -10.79
C TRP A 99 0.67 12.77 -10.53
N ALA A 100 1.28 11.99 -9.62
CA ALA A 100 2.71 12.08 -9.30
C ALA A 100 3.60 11.70 -10.49
N SER A 101 3.20 10.71 -11.30
CA SER A 101 3.92 10.33 -12.52
C SER A 101 3.97 11.46 -13.55
N ASN A 102 2.95 12.32 -13.56
CA ASN A 102 2.88 13.55 -14.35
C ASN A 102 3.47 14.77 -13.64
N LYS A 103 4.26 14.57 -12.58
CA LYS A 103 5.00 15.62 -11.84
C LYS A 103 4.10 16.67 -11.20
N PHE A 104 2.89 16.28 -10.80
CA PHE A 104 2.05 17.08 -9.91
C PHE A 104 2.37 16.73 -8.45
N SER A 105 2.37 17.73 -7.58
CA SER A 105 2.34 17.50 -6.13
C SER A 105 0.91 17.19 -5.67
N TYR A 106 0.74 16.63 -4.46
CA TYR A 106 -0.58 16.42 -3.87
C TYR A 106 -1.37 17.74 -3.71
N SER A 107 -0.67 18.85 -3.45
CA SER A 107 -1.27 20.18 -3.33
C SER A 107 -1.71 20.73 -4.69
N GLU A 108 -0.91 20.57 -5.74
CA GLU A 108 -1.25 20.98 -7.09
C GLU A 108 -2.43 20.18 -7.63
N ALA A 109 -2.37 18.85 -7.51
CA ALA A 109 -3.45 17.96 -7.90
C ALA A 109 -4.76 18.29 -7.17
N LYS A 110 -4.69 18.62 -5.87
CA LYS A 110 -5.86 19.06 -5.11
C LYS A 110 -6.48 20.33 -5.70
N MET A 111 -5.69 21.35 -5.99
CA MET A 111 -6.21 22.61 -6.53
C MET A 111 -6.91 22.40 -7.89
N TRP A 112 -6.32 21.60 -8.79
CA TRP A 112 -6.98 21.26 -10.07
C TRP A 112 -8.29 20.52 -9.86
N ARG A 113 -8.30 19.52 -8.97
CA ARG A 113 -9.49 18.70 -8.70
C ARG A 113 -10.59 19.45 -7.95
N ASP A 114 -10.25 20.40 -7.09
CA ASP A 114 -11.23 21.26 -6.41
C ASP A 114 -11.98 22.16 -7.42
N GLU A 115 -11.31 22.51 -8.52
CA GLU A 115 -11.90 23.21 -9.68
C GLU A 115 -12.52 22.25 -10.72
N ASN A 116 -12.70 20.97 -10.35
CA ASN A 116 -13.33 19.93 -11.15
C ASN A 116 -12.60 19.61 -12.48
N PHE A 117 -11.28 19.81 -12.52
CA PHE A 117 -10.42 19.35 -13.60
C PHE A 117 -9.91 17.93 -13.33
N GLU A 118 -9.96 17.08 -14.36
CA GLU A 118 -9.31 15.77 -14.36
C GLU A 118 -7.82 15.90 -14.72
N LEU A 119 -7.07 14.81 -14.57
CA LEU A 119 -5.62 14.81 -14.82
C LEU A 119 -5.24 15.28 -16.23
N ASP A 120 -5.94 14.78 -17.26
CA ASP A 120 -5.66 15.14 -18.65
C ASP A 120 -5.90 16.63 -18.91
N ASP A 121 -6.99 17.19 -18.36
CA ASP A 121 -7.24 18.63 -18.48
C ASP A 121 -6.19 19.46 -17.73
N ALA A 122 -5.75 19.01 -16.55
CA ALA A 122 -4.71 19.67 -15.78
C ALA A 122 -3.36 19.67 -16.53
N ILE A 123 -3.00 18.55 -17.18
CA ILE A 123 -1.81 18.45 -18.03
C ILE A 123 -1.89 19.45 -19.19
N ASP A 124 -3.02 19.45 -19.91
CA ASP A 124 -3.23 20.33 -21.06
C ASP A 124 -3.20 21.82 -20.69
N ASN A 125 -3.78 22.19 -19.56
CA ASN A 125 -3.77 23.57 -19.08
C ASN A 125 -2.40 23.98 -18.55
N ARG A 126 -1.69 23.10 -17.83
CA ARG A 126 -0.30 23.33 -17.39
C ARG A 126 0.63 23.52 -18.60
N ALA A 127 0.44 22.76 -19.68
CA ALA A 127 1.20 22.92 -20.93
C ALA A 127 0.95 24.28 -21.62
N LYS A 128 -0.20 24.92 -21.38
CA LYS A 128 -0.53 26.28 -21.82
C LYS A 128 -0.03 27.37 -20.86
N GLY A 129 0.63 27.00 -19.77
CA GLY A 129 1.11 27.92 -18.73
C GLY A 129 0.04 28.38 -17.75
N LEU A 130 -1.10 27.68 -17.69
CA LEU A 130 -2.20 27.97 -16.78
C LEU A 130 -2.02 27.21 -15.46
N SER A 131 -2.57 27.77 -14.39
CA SER A 131 -2.61 27.18 -13.05
C SER A 131 -4.01 27.37 -12.43
N PRO A 132 -4.43 26.47 -11.52
CA PRO A 132 -5.72 26.60 -10.84
C PRO A 132 -5.65 27.77 -9.86
N VAL A 133 -6.80 28.41 -9.63
CA VAL A 133 -6.91 29.55 -8.70
C VAL A 133 -6.81 29.04 -7.26
N LYS A 134 -6.18 29.83 -6.38
CA LYS A 134 -6.01 29.53 -4.95
C LYS A 134 -7.16 30.05 -4.11
#